data_AF-A0A7X2PJY7-F1
#
_entry.id   AF-A0A7X2PJY7-F1
#
_cell.length_a   1.000
_cell.length_b   1.000
_cell.length_c   1.000
_cell.angle_alpha   90.00
_cell.angle_beta   90.00
_cell.angle_gamma   90.00
#
_symmetry.space_group_name_H-M   'P 1'
#
loop_
_entity.id
_entity.type
_entity.pdbx_description
1 polymer ?
#
loop_
_entity_poly.entity_id
_entity_poly.type
_entity_poly.pdbx_seq_one_letter_code
_entity_poly.pdbx_strand_id
1 'polypeptide(L)'
;RRGFRRPPTFHSDRVRALPVGHFYDVVTNGFGAMQDYSAQVEPKDRWAIAAYIRALQLSQYAKLSDLPAGLRASIPAAAKRGGTK
;
A
#
# COMPACT_ATOMS: atom_id res chain seq x y z
N ARG A 1 12.88 -20.23 -17.95
CA ARG A 1 11.65 -19.43 -18.07
C ARG A 1 12.03 -18.05 -18.62
N ARG A 2 11.61 -17.68 -19.82
CA ARG A 2 11.79 -16.33 -20.41
C ARG A 2 10.53 -15.51 -20.12
N GLY A 3 10.67 -14.24 -19.74
CA GLY A 3 9.56 -13.33 -19.42
C GLY A 3 9.82 -12.48 -18.18
N PHE A 4 9.09 -11.37 -18.03
CA PHE A 4 9.22 -10.47 -16.88
C PHE A 4 8.86 -11.17 -15.57
N ARG A 5 9.61 -10.87 -14.49
CA ARG A 5 9.30 -11.38 -13.15
C ARG A 5 7.96 -10.79 -12.70
N ARG A 6 7.07 -11.64 -12.18
CA ARG A 6 5.80 -11.19 -11.59
C ARG A 6 6.09 -10.13 -10.51
N PRO A 7 5.42 -8.97 -10.55
CA PRO A 7 5.61 -7.95 -9.53
C PRO A 7 5.13 -8.47 -8.16
N PRO A 8 5.79 -8.04 -7.06
CA PRO A 8 5.32 -8.35 -5.72
C PRO A 8 3.97 -7.68 -5.44
N THR A 9 3.20 -8.26 -4.51
CA THR A 9 1.97 -7.64 -4.02
C THR A 9 2.27 -6.48 -3.07
N PHE A 10 1.49 -5.39 -3.18
CA PHE A 10 1.56 -4.27 -2.24
C PHE A 10 1.02 -4.60 -0.85
N HIS A 11 0.28 -5.71 -0.69
CA HIS A 11 -0.37 -6.08 0.57
C HIS A 11 0.49 -6.95 1.49
N SER A 12 1.71 -7.32 1.08
CA SER A 12 2.61 -8.09 1.96
C SER A 12 3.12 -7.25 3.13
N ASP A 13 3.32 -7.87 4.30
CA ASP A 13 3.84 -7.19 5.50
C ASP A 13 5.13 -6.43 5.25
N ARG A 14 6.06 -7.07 4.52
CA ARG A 14 7.33 -6.45 4.13
C ARG A 14 7.12 -5.14 3.38
N VAL A 15 6.22 -5.11 2.39
CA VAL A 15 5.99 -3.91 1.56
C VAL A 15 5.19 -2.86 2.33
N ARG A 16 4.28 -3.26 3.22
CA ARG A 16 3.59 -2.34 4.14
C ARG A 16 4.55 -1.64 5.11
N ALA A 17 5.58 -2.35 5.58
CA ALA A 17 6.57 -1.80 6.50
C ALA A 17 7.57 -0.82 5.86
N LEU A 18 7.64 -0.75 4.53
CA LEU A 18 8.51 0.22 3.86
C LEU A 18 8.04 1.66 4.15
N PRO A 19 8.90 2.69 4.01
CA PRO A 19 8.46 4.08 4.07
C PRO A 19 7.59 4.46 2.86
N VAL A 20 6.72 5.46 2.98
CA VAL A 20 5.93 5.95 1.82
C VAL A 20 6.81 6.49 0.69
N GLY A 21 7.93 7.12 1.04
CA GLY A 21 8.91 7.63 0.07
C GLY A 21 9.55 6.54 -0.81
N HIS A 22 9.53 5.27 -0.38
CA HIS A 22 9.98 4.17 -1.22
C HIS A 22 9.18 4.08 -2.53
N PHE A 23 7.85 4.28 -2.48
CA PHE A 23 7.04 4.21 -3.71
C PHE A 23 7.32 5.38 -4.64
N TYR A 24 7.54 6.57 -4.09
CA TYR A 24 7.95 7.74 -4.87
C TYR A 24 9.29 7.50 -5.57
N ASP A 25 10.26 6.96 -4.84
CA ASP A 25 11.60 6.65 -5.34
C ASP A 25 11.55 5.60 -6.45
N VAL A 26 10.81 4.50 -6.26
CA VAL A 26 10.66 3.46 -7.29
C VAL A 26 9.98 3.98 -8.55
N VAL A 27 8.97 4.86 -8.45
CA VAL A 27 8.33 5.47 -9.64
C VAL A 27 9.30 6.43 -10.34
N THR A 28 10.20 7.08 -9.59
CA THR A 28 11.15 8.07 -10.12
C THR A 28 12.41 7.44 -10.73
N ASN A 29 12.93 6.38 -10.12
CA ASN A 29 14.24 5.82 -10.44
C ASN A 29 14.18 4.35 -10.90
N GLY A 30 12.99 3.74 -10.90
CA GLY A 30 12.81 2.31 -11.16
C GLY A 30 13.25 1.44 -9.97
N PHE A 31 13.06 0.12 -10.10
CA PHE A 31 13.53 -0.86 -9.11
C PHE A 31 13.64 -2.27 -9.67
N GLY A 32 14.85 -2.82 -9.67
CA GLY A 32 15.11 -4.16 -10.19
C GLY A 32 14.74 -4.25 -11.68
N ALA A 33 13.71 -5.04 -12.01
CA ALA A 33 13.23 -5.19 -13.38
C ALA A 33 12.16 -4.14 -13.79
N MET A 34 11.70 -3.32 -12.85
CA MET A 34 10.74 -2.24 -13.11
C MET A 34 11.52 -1.00 -13.58
N GLN A 35 11.22 -0.53 -14.79
CA GLN A 35 11.74 0.74 -15.31
C GLN A 35 11.14 1.93 -14.53
N ASP A 36 11.79 3.08 -14.60
CA ASP A 36 11.21 4.30 -14.06
C ASP A 36 10.00 4.79 -14.89
N TYR A 37 9.22 5.68 -14.29
CA TYR A 37 8.10 6.37 -14.91
C TYR A 37 8.29 7.88 -14.86
N SER A 38 9.55 8.33 -14.76
CA SER A 38 9.83 9.74 -14.46
C SER A 38 9.48 10.67 -15.62
N ALA A 39 9.60 10.19 -16.86
CA ALA A 39 9.23 10.94 -18.06
C ALA A 39 7.70 11.01 -18.28
N GLN A 40 6.93 10.13 -17.64
CA GLN A 40 5.49 9.96 -17.87
C GLN A 40 4.63 10.56 -16.75
N VAL A 41 5.20 10.73 -15.56
CA VAL A 41 4.45 11.15 -14.36
C VAL A 41 5.15 12.30 -13.69
N GLU A 42 4.46 13.43 -13.51
CA GLU A 42 4.98 14.60 -12.81
C GLU A 42 5.24 14.32 -11.32
N PRO A 43 6.23 14.98 -10.67
CA PRO A 43 6.58 14.73 -9.27
C PRO A 43 5.40 14.77 -8.29
N LYS A 44 4.44 15.68 -8.49
CA LYS A 44 3.24 15.78 -7.66
C LYS A 44 2.39 14.51 -7.74
N ASP A 45 2.20 13.97 -8.93
CA ASP A 45 1.35 12.80 -9.16
C ASP A 45 2.02 11.51 -8.66
N ARG A 46 3.37 11.46 -8.66
CA ARG A 46 4.10 10.35 -8.00
C ARG A 46 3.82 10.28 -6.50
N TRP A 47 3.73 11.43 -5.83
CA TRP A 47 3.30 11.48 -4.43
C TRP A 47 1.83 11.08 -4.26
N ALA A 48 0.95 11.49 -5.15
CA ALA A 48 -0.45 11.06 -5.13
C ALA A 48 -0.59 9.53 -5.29
N ILE A 49 0.17 8.94 -6.21
CA ILE A 49 0.23 7.47 -6.39
C ILE A 49 0.75 6.79 -5.11
N ALA A 50 1.86 7.29 -4.54
CA ALA A 50 2.42 6.73 -3.31
C ALA A 50 1.41 6.78 -2.13
N ALA A 51 0.69 7.89 -1.99
CA ALA A 51 -0.37 8.03 -0.98
C ALA A 51 -1.56 7.11 -1.26
N TYR A 52 -1.95 6.95 -2.52
CA TYR A 52 -3.03 6.04 -2.89
C TYR A 52 -2.70 4.57 -2.61
N ILE A 53 -1.46 4.14 -2.87
CA ILE A 53 -0.98 2.81 -2.47
C ILE A 53 -1.13 2.60 -0.96
N ARG A 54 -0.81 3.61 -0.14
CA ARG A 54 -1.00 3.54 1.32
C ARG A 54 -2.46 3.42 1.72
N ALA A 55 -3.34 4.19 1.06
CA ALA A 55 -4.77 4.08 1.29
C ALA A 55 -5.30 2.68 0.96
N LEU A 56 -4.85 2.07 -0.15
CA LEU A 56 -5.21 0.70 -0.52
C LEU A 56 -4.64 -0.35 0.46
N GLN A 57 -3.44 -0.14 0.99
CA GLN A 57 -2.89 -1.01 2.03
C GLN A 57 -3.71 -0.96 3.31
N LEU A 58 -4.14 0.25 3.73
CA LEU A 58 -4.98 0.44 4.90
C LEU A 58 -6.38 -0.14 4.70
N SER A 59 -6.99 0.05 3.53
CA SER A 59 -8.35 -0.45 3.28
C SER A 59 -8.44 -1.98 3.37
N GLN A 60 -7.37 -2.69 3.03
CA GLN A 60 -7.29 -4.16 3.09
C GLN A 60 -6.74 -4.69 4.43
N TYR A 61 -6.27 -3.81 5.33
CA TYR A 61 -5.63 -4.21 6.58
C TYR A 61 -5.86 -3.21 7.71
N ALA A 62 -7.07 -2.67 7.80
CA ALA A 62 -7.46 -1.77 8.88
C ALA A 62 -7.55 -2.57 10.18
N LYS A 63 -6.75 -2.20 11.19
CA LYS A 63 -6.84 -2.84 12.50
C LYS A 63 -7.87 -2.14 13.35
N LEU A 64 -8.56 -2.92 14.20
CA LEU A 64 -9.49 -2.36 15.18
C LEU A 64 -8.79 -1.37 16.15
N SER A 65 -7.50 -1.60 16.40
CA SER A 65 -6.63 -0.71 17.20
C SER A 65 -6.44 0.68 16.58
N ASP A 66 -6.67 0.84 15.29
CA ASP A 66 -6.41 2.10 14.59
C ASP A 66 -7.62 3.05 14.68
N LEU A 67 -8.77 2.53 15.14
CA LEU A 67 -10.00 3.29 15.31
C LEU A 67 -10.02 4.04 16.65
N PRO A 68 -10.69 5.20 16.76
CA PRO A 68 -10.96 5.83 18.05
C PRO A 68 -11.82 4.96 18.98
N ALA A 69 -11.66 5.10 20.29
CA ALA A 69 -12.35 4.25 21.28
C ALA A 69 -13.89 4.24 21.12
N GLY A 70 -14.50 5.39 20.86
CA GLY A 70 -15.95 5.49 20.64
C GLY A 70 -16.43 4.73 19.40
N LEU A 71 -15.61 4.69 18.34
CA LEU A 71 -15.94 3.96 17.12
C LEU A 71 -15.71 2.44 17.26
N ARG A 72 -14.73 2.02 18.08
CA ARG A 72 -14.51 0.60 18.39
C ARG A 72 -15.72 -0.02 19.09
N ALA A 73 -16.38 0.76 19.97
CA ALA A 73 -17.54 0.32 20.72
C ALA A 73 -18.79 0.11 19.84
N SER A 74 -18.94 0.91 18.77
CA SER A 74 -20.09 0.84 17.86
C SER A 74 -19.99 -0.26 16.79
N ILE A 75 -18.84 -0.94 16.67
CA ILE A 75 -18.68 -2.03 15.69
C ILE A 75 -19.49 -3.27 16.12
N PRO A 76 -20.43 -3.75 15.28
CA PRO A 76 -21.20 -4.95 15.58
C PRO A 76 -20.30 -6.17 15.77
N ALA A 77 -20.67 -7.07 16.70
CA ALA A 77 -19.90 -8.28 17.00
C ALA A 77 -19.67 -9.19 15.78
N ALA A 78 -20.55 -9.14 14.78
CA ALA A 78 -20.38 -9.85 13.50
C ALA A 78 -19.20 -9.32 12.66
N ALA A 79 -18.96 -8.00 12.65
CA ALA A 79 -17.86 -7.38 11.91
C ALA A 79 -16.50 -7.59 12.60
N LYS A 80 -16.49 -7.88 13.91
CA LYS A 80 -15.27 -8.20 14.67
C LYS A 80 -14.61 -9.53 14.25
N ARG A 81 -15.33 -10.41 13.54
CA ARG A 81 -14.85 -11.75 13.11
C ARG A 81 -14.18 -11.78 11.73
N GLY A 82 -14.19 -10.69 10.97
CA GLY A 82 -13.70 -10.66 9.57
C GLY A 82 -12.21 -10.37 9.37
N GLY A 83 -11.41 -10.25 10.44
CA GLY A 83 -10.02 -9.76 10.36
C GLY A 83 -8.91 -10.82 10.25
N THR A 84 -9.24 -12.10 10.16
CA THR A 84 -8.23 -13.18 10.07
C THR A 84 -8.19 -13.79 8.68
N LYS A 85 -7.27 -13.31 7.84
CA LYS A 85 -6.59 -14.09 6.81
C LYS A 85 -5.20 -13.52 6.55
#